data_AF-A0A8R1IYZ4-F1
#
_entry.id   AF-A0A8R1IYZ4-F1
#
_cell.length_a   1.000
_cell.length_b   1.000
_cell.length_c   1.000
_cell.angle_alpha   90.00
_cell.angle_beta   90.00
_cell.angle_gamma   90.00
#
_symmetry.space_group_name_H-M   'P 1'
#
loop_
_entity.id
_entity.type
_entity.pdbx_description
1 polymer ?
#
loop_
_entity_poly.entity_id
_entity_poly.type
_entity_poly.pdbx_seq_one_letter_code
_entity_poly.pdbx_strand_id
1 'polypeptide(L)'
;MRSDRVTVKNTDEDDDEEHEKATHPSCWQMSRYEPLWHFLRQEAEDRRGFSIAEAHAWLHNLLPNVPSKCPPADTITNNYQCAVNGELNHDSIDHCLKLIDPKITSMLTLETQKLYAAALKELESNNDDIYSFLSPANAKILRDHDEIYANAEGQFVEDSGVLAILENLLLARAKLTGKSTRGKMEAIKELISSDYSLQNMQKFFKNAAND
;
A
#
# COMPACT_ATOMS: atom_id res chain seq x y z
N MET A 1 -32.78 2.45 2.07
CA MET A 1 -32.46 1.37 3.01
C MET A 1 -32.17 0.12 2.20
N ARG A 2 -30.92 -0.34 2.11
CA ARG A 2 -30.58 -1.58 1.41
C ARG A 2 -29.72 -2.43 2.32
N SER A 3 -30.14 -3.69 2.48
CA SER A 3 -29.52 -4.73 3.29
C SER A 3 -28.67 -5.58 2.36
N ASP A 4 -27.39 -5.75 2.66
CA ASP A 4 -26.47 -6.53 1.84
C ASP A 4 -26.42 -7.99 2.33
N ARG A 5 -26.39 -8.94 1.38
CA ARG A 5 -26.50 -10.39 1.59
C ARG A 5 -25.17 -11.08 1.29
N VAL A 6 -24.64 -11.87 2.22
CA VAL A 6 -23.51 -12.79 2.00
C VAL A 6 -24.01 -14.22 2.09
N THR A 7 -23.68 -15.06 1.09
CA THR A 7 -24.08 -16.48 1.00
C THR A 7 -22.84 -17.34 0.84
N VAL A 8 -22.72 -18.42 1.62
CA VAL A 8 -21.65 -19.43 1.51
C VAL A 8 -22.32 -20.79 1.25
N LYS A 9 -21.83 -21.56 0.27
CA LYS A 9 -22.29 -22.90 -0.09
C LYS A 9 -21.14 -23.91 0.08
N ASN A 10 -21.48 -25.15 0.47
CA ASN A 10 -20.53 -26.27 0.44
C ASN A 10 -20.20 -26.64 -1.01
N THR A 11 -18.92 -26.78 -1.31
CA THR A 11 -18.42 -27.33 -2.58
C THR A 11 -18.08 -28.80 -2.37
N ASP A 12 -19.07 -29.66 -2.58
CA ASP A 12 -18.87 -31.08 -2.84
C ASP A 12 -20.00 -31.49 -3.80
N GLU A 13 -19.68 -31.57 -5.09
CA GLU A 13 -20.23 -32.47 -6.12
C GLU A 13 -19.93 -31.91 -7.53
N ASP A 14 -19.21 -32.73 -8.30
CA ASP A 14 -18.95 -32.57 -9.73
C ASP A 14 -20.26 -32.64 -10.53
N ASP A 15 -20.45 -31.73 -11.49
CA ASP A 15 -21.16 -31.99 -12.75
C ASP A 15 -20.87 -30.85 -13.76
N ASP A 16 -20.64 -31.28 -15.01
CA ASP A 16 -20.19 -30.52 -16.18
C ASP A 16 -21.20 -29.50 -16.75
N GLU A 17 -20.66 -28.56 -17.54
CA GLU A 17 -21.31 -27.63 -18.51
C GLU A 17 -22.20 -26.49 -17.98
N GLU A 18 -21.68 -25.24 -18.01
CA GLU A 18 -22.11 -24.23 -18.99
C GLU A 18 -21.21 -22.97 -18.91
N HIS A 19 -20.48 -22.69 -20.00
CA HIS A 19 -20.03 -21.34 -20.32
C HIS A 19 -21.29 -20.48 -20.55
N GLU A 20 -21.45 -19.35 -19.84
CA GLU A 20 -21.77 -18.03 -20.43
C GLU A 20 -22.31 -16.99 -19.39
N LYS A 21 -21.81 -15.75 -19.54
CA LYS A 21 -22.33 -14.45 -19.06
C LYS A 21 -22.20 -14.06 -17.58
N ALA A 22 -21.00 -13.54 -17.31
CA ALA A 22 -20.81 -12.42 -16.39
C ALA A 22 -21.56 -11.16 -16.86
N THR A 23 -22.82 -10.97 -16.45
CA THR A 23 -23.48 -9.66 -16.40
C THR A 23 -24.56 -9.66 -15.32
N HIS A 24 -24.18 -9.54 -14.05
CA HIS A 24 -25.12 -9.20 -12.99
C HIS A 24 -24.59 -8.01 -12.15
N PRO A 25 -25.42 -6.98 -11.84
CA PRO A 25 -24.96 -5.75 -11.18
C PRO A 25 -24.46 -5.92 -9.74
N SER A 26 -24.50 -7.12 -9.17
CA SER A 26 -24.01 -7.43 -7.82
C SER A 26 -22.48 -7.40 -7.70
N CYS A 27 -21.75 -7.38 -8.82
CA CYS A 27 -20.28 -7.41 -8.85
C CYS A 27 -19.64 -6.12 -8.29
N TRP A 28 -20.37 -5.00 -8.27
CA TRP A 28 -19.84 -3.71 -7.80
C TRP A 28 -19.98 -3.47 -6.29
N GLN A 29 -20.66 -4.35 -5.54
CA GLN A 29 -20.88 -4.17 -4.09
C GLN A 29 -19.89 -4.97 -3.21
N MET A 30 -19.04 -5.84 -3.78
CA MET A 30 -18.06 -6.63 -3.01
C MET A 30 -16.85 -5.83 -2.50
N SER A 31 -16.58 -4.65 -3.08
CA SER A 31 -15.40 -3.82 -2.77
C SER A 31 -15.23 -3.47 -1.27
N ARG A 32 -16.32 -3.49 -0.50
CA ARG A 32 -16.34 -3.13 0.92
C ARG A 32 -15.90 -4.28 1.85
N TYR A 33 -16.05 -5.53 1.41
CA TYR A 33 -15.61 -6.72 2.12
C TYR A 33 -14.44 -7.41 1.41
N GLU A 34 -13.94 -6.85 0.31
CA GLU A 34 -12.80 -7.35 -0.45
C GLU A 34 -11.62 -7.77 0.43
N PRO A 35 -11.18 -7.02 1.48
CA PRO A 35 -10.05 -7.44 2.32
C PRO A 35 -10.37 -8.65 3.20
N LEU A 36 -11.61 -8.76 3.70
CA LEU A 36 -12.08 -9.92 4.46
C LEU A 36 -12.24 -11.13 3.54
N TRP A 37 -12.77 -10.93 2.33
CA TRP A 37 -12.84 -11.94 1.28
C TRP A 37 -11.46 -12.40 0.82
N HIS A 38 -10.49 -11.50 0.69
CA HIS A 38 -9.11 -11.84 0.37
C HIS A 38 -8.43 -12.58 1.52
N PHE A 39 -8.62 -12.17 2.77
CA PHE A 39 -8.13 -12.91 3.94
C PHE A 39 -8.72 -14.32 4.01
N LEU A 40 -10.05 -14.44 3.86
CA LEU A 40 -10.74 -15.72 3.86
C LEU A 40 -10.35 -16.58 2.65
N ARG A 41 -10.13 -15.99 1.47
CA ARG A 41 -9.67 -16.69 0.27
C ARG A 41 -8.21 -17.14 0.38
N GLN A 42 -7.33 -16.29 0.89
CA GLN A 42 -5.92 -16.61 1.15
C GLN A 42 -5.80 -17.75 2.17
N GLU A 43 -6.58 -17.70 3.26
CA GLU A 43 -6.61 -18.75 4.27
C GLU A 43 -7.25 -20.04 3.71
N ALA A 44 -8.23 -19.93 2.80
CA ALA A 44 -8.83 -21.07 2.10
C ALA A 44 -7.87 -21.73 1.09
N GLU A 45 -7.08 -20.94 0.38
CA GLU A 45 -6.08 -21.40 -0.59
C GLU A 45 -4.88 -22.06 0.11
N ASP A 46 -4.43 -21.53 1.25
CA ASP A 46 -3.34 -22.14 2.04
C ASP A 46 -3.77 -23.44 2.74
N ARG A 47 -5.06 -23.62 3.07
CA ARG A 47 -5.56 -24.77 3.85
C ARG A 47 -6.24 -25.89 3.04
N ARG A 48 -6.30 -25.79 1.70
CA ARG A 48 -7.06 -26.72 0.82
C ARG A 48 -8.56 -26.76 1.13
N GLY A 49 -9.18 -25.60 1.33
CA GLY A 49 -10.60 -25.46 1.65
C GLY A 49 -10.88 -25.31 3.15
N PHE A 50 -12.11 -24.89 3.48
CA PHE A 50 -12.58 -24.75 4.86
C PHE A 50 -14.02 -25.28 4.96
N SER A 51 -14.37 -25.83 6.12
CA SER A 51 -15.73 -26.26 6.40
C SER A 51 -16.64 -25.07 6.76
N ILE A 52 -17.95 -25.20 6.56
CA ILE A 52 -18.95 -24.20 7.02
C ILE A 52 -18.79 -23.91 8.52
N ALA A 53 -18.42 -24.91 9.34
CA ALA A 53 -18.21 -24.75 10.77
C ALA A 53 -17.01 -23.84 11.09
N GLU A 54 -15.92 -23.94 10.33
CA GLU A 54 -14.73 -23.09 10.49
C GLU A 54 -15.01 -21.65 10.07
N ALA A 55 -15.66 -21.45 8.91
CA ALA A 55 -16.10 -20.13 8.48
C ALA A 55 -17.08 -19.49 9.49
N HIS A 56 -18.01 -20.28 10.03
CA HIS A 56 -18.94 -19.82 11.05
C HIS A 56 -18.21 -19.41 12.35
N ALA A 57 -17.18 -20.17 12.75
CA ALA A 57 -16.36 -19.83 13.92
C ALA A 57 -15.58 -18.51 13.72
N TRP A 58 -15.04 -18.27 12.52
CA TRP A 58 -14.41 -16.99 12.21
C TRP A 58 -15.40 -15.83 12.26
N LEU A 59 -16.59 -16.00 11.66
CA LEU A 59 -17.65 -14.99 11.70
C LEU A 59 -18.11 -14.72 13.14
N HIS A 60 -18.20 -15.74 13.99
CA HIS A 60 -18.51 -15.58 15.42
C HIS A 60 -17.50 -14.72 16.16
N ASN A 61 -16.21 -14.89 15.86
CA ASN A 61 -15.14 -14.14 16.52
C ASN A 61 -15.00 -12.71 15.99
N LEU A 62 -15.34 -12.47 14.72
CA LEU A 62 -15.16 -11.19 14.06
C LEU A 62 -16.39 -10.28 14.14
N LEU A 63 -17.59 -10.84 14.32
CA LEU A 63 -18.84 -10.08 14.22
C LEU A 63 -19.69 -10.23 15.49
N PRO A 64 -20.18 -9.12 16.06
CA PRO A 64 -21.11 -9.19 17.18
C PRO A 64 -22.44 -9.82 16.73
N ASN A 65 -23.07 -10.59 17.62
CA ASN A 65 -24.38 -11.23 17.44
C ASN A 65 -24.45 -12.43 16.47
N VAL A 66 -23.31 -13.00 16.07
CA VAL A 66 -23.31 -14.32 15.41
C VAL A 66 -23.41 -15.41 16.49
N PRO A 67 -24.32 -16.41 16.39
CA PRO A 67 -24.43 -17.48 17.38
C PRO A 67 -23.13 -18.29 17.49
N SER A 68 -22.77 -18.73 18.70
CA SER A 68 -21.56 -19.56 18.90
C SER A 68 -21.68 -20.97 18.32
N LYS A 69 -22.91 -21.46 18.12
CA LYS A 69 -23.18 -22.74 17.45
C LYS A 69 -23.49 -22.51 15.98
N CYS A 70 -22.79 -23.25 15.12
CA CYS A 70 -23.09 -23.31 13.69
C CYS A 70 -24.49 -23.92 13.49
N PRO A 71 -25.41 -23.23 12.78
CA PRO A 71 -26.68 -23.82 12.35
C PRO A 71 -26.44 -25.10 11.53
N PRO A 72 -27.32 -26.11 11.63
CA PRO A 72 -27.21 -27.37 10.89
C PRO A 72 -27.62 -27.24 9.41
N ALA A 73 -27.53 -26.04 8.84
CA ALA A 73 -27.96 -25.75 7.47
C ALA A 73 -26.75 -25.73 6.52
N ASP A 74 -26.92 -26.29 5.33
CA ASP A 74 -25.89 -26.31 4.27
C ASP A 74 -25.63 -24.93 3.64
N THR A 75 -26.39 -23.92 4.07
CA THR A 75 -26.21 -22.53 3.69
C THR A 75 -26.62 -21.64 4.85
N ILE A 76 -25.71 -20.74 5.25
CA ILE A 76 -25.95 -19.74 6.30
C ILE A 76 -25.93 -18.36 5.63
N THR A 77 -26.95 -17.54 5.91
CA THR A 77 -27.05 -16.15 5.42
C THR A 77 -27.22 -15.21 6.60
N ASN A 78 -26.22 -14.36 6.83
CA ASN A 78 -26.28 -13.34 7.88
C ASN A 78 -26.39 -11.95 7.24
N ASN A 79 -27.38 -11.18 7.69
CA ASN A 79 -27.58 -9.81 7.24
C ASN A 79 -26.96 -8.87 8.26
N TYR A 80 -25.96 -8.08 7.85
CA TYR A 80 -25.29 -7.13 8.72
C TYR A 80 -25.58 -5.69 8.32
N GLN A 81 -25.82 -4.85 9.32
CA GLN A 81 -25.92 -3.41 9.15
C GLN A 81 -24.69 -2.77 9.82
N CYS A 82 -23.69 -2.42 9.02
CA CYS A 82 -22.49 -1.75 9.49
C CYS A 82 -22.66 -0.23 9.34
N ALA A 83 -22.83 0.47 10.45
CA ALA A 83 -22.76 1.93 10.51
C ALA A 83 -21.36 2.33 11.01
N VAL A 84 -20.42 2.53 10.09
CA VAL A 84 -19.10 3.07 10.43
C VAL A 84 -19.22 4.59 10.52
N ASN A 85 -19.43 5.10 11.72
CA ASN A 85 -19.27 6.53 12.01
C ASN A 85 -17.81 6.76 12.42
N GLY A 86 -16.91 6.77 11.45
CA GLY A 86 -15.51 7.12 11.64
C GLY A 86 -15.23 8.50 11.06
N GLU A 87 -14.95 9.48 11.92
CA GLU A 87 -14.39 10.75 11.45
C GLU A 87 -12.93 10.53 11.04
N LEU A 88 -12.64 10.76 9.76
CA LEU A 88 -11.28 10.75 9.24
C LEU A 88 -10.54 11.98 9.78
N ASN A 89 -9.61 11.79 10.70
CA ASN A 89 -8.72 12.88 11.11
C ASN A 89 -7.70 13.16 10.00
N HIS A 90 -7.83 14.29 9.30
CA HIS A 90 -6.87 14.69 8.28
C HIS A 90 -5.45 14.93 8.84
N ASP A 91 -5.33 15.26 10.12
CA ASP A 91 -4.04 15.48 10.78
C ASP A 91 -3.24 14.18 10.93
N SER A 92 -3.91 13.02 10.99
CA SER A 92 -3.21 11.74 11.13
C SER A 92 -2.43 11.38 9.87
N ILE A 93 -2.93 11.76 8.68
CA ILE A 93 -2.24 11.54 7.41
C ILE A 93 -1.01 12.45 7.33
N ASP A 94 -1.16 13.73 7.63
CA ASP A 94 -0.06 14.68 7.63
C ASP A 94 1.02 14.26 8.65
N HIS A 95 0.63 13.67 9.79
CA HIS A 95 1.56 13.08 10.76
C HIS A 95 2.30 11.84 10.22
N CYS A 96 1.59 10.88 9.62
CA CYS A 96 2.23 9.71 9.00
C CYS A 96 3.26 10.12 7.93
N LEU A 97 2.92 11.10 7.09
CA LEU A 97 3.85 11.63 6.08
C LEU A 97 5.10 12.24 6.72
N LYS A 98 4.96 12.99 7.83
CA LYS A 98 6.10 13.53 8.59
C LYS A 98 7.01 12.45 9.19
N LEU A 99 6.47 11.28 9.54
CA LEU A 99 7.27 10.18 10.08
C LEU A 99 8.08 9.47 8.98
N ILE A 100 7.53 9.38 7.77
CA ILE A 100 8.16 8.70 6.63
C ILE A 100 9.18 9.62 5.92
N ASP A 101 8.93 10.93 5.92
CA ASP A 101 9.73 11.95 5.23
C ASP A 101 11.24 11.91 5.49
N PRO A 102 11.75 11.77 6.73
CA PRO A 102 13.19 11.69 6.98
C PRO A 102 13.85 10.53 6.25
N LYS A 103 13.15 9.39 6.13
CA LYS A 103 13.65 8.19 5.46
C LYS A 103 13.69 8.38 3.93
N ILE A 104 12.67 8.98 3.34
CA ILE A 104 12.68 9.28 1.90
C ILE A 104 13.77 10.31 1.58
N THR A 105 13.82 11.38 2.36
CA THR A 105 14.81 12.46 2.19
C THR A 105 16.24 11.92 2.29
N SER A 106 16.54 11.04 3.25
CA SER A 106 17.88 10.46 3.36
C SER A 106 18.24 9.60 2.14
N MET A 107 17.32 8.77 1.64
CA MET A 107 17.56 7.95 0.45
C MET A 107 17.82 8.80 -0.79
N LEU A 108 16.97 9.80 -1.06
CA LEU A 108 17.14 10.71 -2.21
C LEU A 108 18.42 11.56 -2.09
N THR A 109 18.78 11.96 -0.87
CA THR A 109 20.04 12.68 -0.61
C THR A 109 21.24 11.80 -0.89
N LEU A 110 21.21 10.52 -0.49
CA LEU A 110 22.27 9.56 -0.77
C LEU A 110 22.42 9.32 -2.28
N GLU A 111 21.32 9.14 -3.01
CA GLU A 111 21.36 8.99 -4.48
C GLU A 111 21.99 10.21 -5.16
N THR A 112 21.59 11.41 -4.72
CA THR A 112 22.17 12.66 -5.21
C THR A 112 23.67 12.74 -4.90
N GLN A 113 24.07 12.37 -3.68
CA GLN A 113 25.48 12.35 -3.27
C GLN A 113 26.30 11.34 -4.08
N LYS A 114 25.77 10.16 -4.41
CA LYS A 114 26.45 9.20 -5.31
C LYS A 114 26.67 9.78 -6.69
N LEU A 115 25.68 10.46 -7.26
CA LEU A 115 25.79 11.07 -8.57
C LEU A 115 26.90 12.13 -8.60
N TYR A 116 26.96 12.98 -7.57
CA TYR A 116 28.06 13.93 -7.41
C TYR A 116 29.41 13.25 -7.15
N ALA A 117 29.45 12.23 -6.29
CA ALA A 117 30.67 11.48 -5.99
C ALA A 117 31.25 10.82 -7.25
N ALA A 118 30.40 10.22 -8.09
CA ALA A 118 30.79 9.65 -9.38
C ALA A 118 31.44 10.70 -10.31
N ALA A 119 30.76 11.84 -10.49
CA ALA A 119 31.25 12.92 -11.34
C ALA A 119 32.57 13.51 -10.81
N LEU A 120 32.69 13.66 -9.49
CA LEU A 120 33.91 14.16 -8.85
C LEU A 120 35.06 13.15 -8.97
N LYS A 121 34.80 11.85 -8.89
CA LYS A 121 35.81 10.80 -9.05
C LYS A 121 36.34 10.71 -10.48
N GLU A 122 35.46 10.93 -11.46
CA GLU A 122 35.86 11.07 -12.87
C GLU A 122 36.74 12.31 -13.07
N LEU A 123 36.40 13.44 -12.43
CA LEU A 123 37.22 14.64 -12.48
C LEU A 123 38.60 14.46 -11.81
N GLU A 124 38.67 13.76 -10.67
CA GLU A 124 39.92 13.44 -9.97
C GLU A 124 40.83 12.57 -10.84
N SER A 125 40.24 11.63 -11.59
CA SER A 125 40.98 10.75 -12.49
C SER A 125 41.61 11.50 -13.69
N ASN A 126 41.10 12.68 -14.01
CA ASN A 126 41.55 13.51 -15.13
C ASN A 126 42.41 14.72 -14.70
N ASN A 127 42.49 15.02 -13.38
CA ASN A 127 43.18 16.21 -12.87
C ASN A 127 43.91 15.92 -11.56
N ASP A 128 45.24 16.13 -11.55
CA ASP A 128 46.09 15.84 -10.40
C ASP A 128 45.89 16.79 -9.20
N ASP A 129 45.34 17.99 -9.41
CA ASP A 129 45.14 19.02 -8.37
C ASP A 129 43.66 19.40 -8.20
N ILE A 130 42.76 18.42 -8.24
CA ILE A 130 41.32 18.67 -8.16
C ILE A 130 40.89 19.44 -6.89
N TYR A 131 41.56 19.19 -5.78
CA TYR A 131 41.19 19.77 -4.48
C TYR A 131 41.43 21.28 -4.39
N SER A 132 42.24 21.88 -5.27
CA SER A 132 42.53 23.33 -5.22
C SER A 132 41.38 24.20 -5.70
N PHE A 133 40.50 23.67 -6.55
CA PHE A 133 39.37 24.41 -7.12
C PHE A 133 38.00 23.90 -6.65
N LEU A 134 37.94 22.77 -5.93
CA LEU A 134 36.69 22.30 -5.34
C LEU A 134 36.26 23.15 -4.14
N SER A 135 34.95 23.35 -4.03
CA SER A 135 34.36 23.89 -2.81
C SER A 135 34.58 22.89 -1.64
N PRO A 136 34.60 23.36 -0.38
CA PRO A 136 34.73 22.48 0.78
C PRO A 136 33.66 21.38 0.84
N ALA A 137 32.45 21.66 0.34
CA ALA A 137 31.36 20.70 0.26
C ALA A 137 31.65 19.57 -0.76
N ASN A 138 32.10 19.92 -1.96
CA ASN A 138 32.42 18.93 -3.00
C ASN A 138 33.69 18.14 -2.65
N ALA A 139 34.68 18.80 -2.04
CA ALA A 139 35.88 18.14 -1.55
C ALA A 139 35.56 17.10 -0.46
N LYS A 140 34.56 17.38 0.39
CA LYS A 140 34.07 16.40 1.38
C LYS A 140 33.39 15.22 0.70
N ILE A 141 32.51 15.44 -0.28
CA ILE A 141 31.85 14.36 -1.04
C ILE A 141 32.88 13.46 -1.75
N LEU A 142 33.91 14.05 -2.37
CA LEU A 142 34.98 13.28 -3.03
C LEU A 142 35.81 12.47 -2.05
N ARG A 143 36.10 13.02 -0.86
CA ARG A 143 36.82 12.31 0.20
C ARG A 143 36.02 11.15 0.79
N ASP A 144 34.73 11.38 1.01
CA ASP A 144 33.80 10.43 1.62
C ASP A 144 33.20 9.47 0.56
N HIS A 145 33.75 9.44 -0.67
CA HIS A 145 33.24 8.65 -1.80
C HIS A 145 32.92 7.20 -1.41
N ASP A 146 33.89 6.47 -0.86
CA ASP A 146 33.71 5.04 -0.55
C ASP A 146 32.67 4.82 0.56
N GLU A 147 32.59 5.73 1.54
CA GLU A 147 31.59 5.70 2.61
C GLU A 147 30.18 5.99 2.08
N ILE A 148 30.03 6.94 1.15
CA ILE A 148 28.75 7.24 0.49
C ILE A 148 28.24 6.02 -0.29
N TYR A 149 29.12 5.33 -1.02
CA TYR A 149 28.74 4.14 -1.79
C TYR A 149 28.39 2.96 -0.89
N ALA A 150 29.15 2.72 0.18
CA ALA A 150 28.85 1.70 1.17
C ALA A 150 27.51 1.97 1.88
N ASN A 151 27.25 3.22 2.28
CA ASN A 151 26.01 3.59 2.96
C ASN A 151 24.78 3.53 2.03
N ALA A 152 24.97 3.75 0.73
CA ALA A 152 23.88 3.69 -0.23
C ALA A 152 23.55 2.27 -0.72
N GLU A 153 24.35 1.27 -0.37
CA GLU A 153 24.07 -0.12 -0.72
C GLU A 153 22.80 -0.59 0.02
N GLY A 154 21.74 -0.89 -0.74
CA GLY A 154 20.44 -1.31 -0.18
C GLY A 154 19.55 -0.19 0.37
N GLN A 155 19.88 1.10 0.13
CA GLN A 155 19.08 2.25 0.55
C GLN A 155 18.36 2.94 -0.62
N PHE A 156 17.66 2.16 -1.46
CA PHE A 156 16.85 2.66 -2.56
C PHE A 156 15.38 2.74 -2.18
N VAL A 157 14.64 3.70 -2.75
CA VAL A 157 13.22 3.87 -2.45
C VAL A 157 12.43 2.61 -2.80
N GLU A 158 12.74 2.00 -3.94
CA GLU A 158 12.09 0.81 -4.49
C GLU A 158 12.22 -0.41 -3.56
N ASP A 159 13.39 -0.60 -2.95
CA ASP A 159 13.69 -1.76 -2.11
C ASP A 159 13.36 -1.53 -0.63
N SER A 160 13.19 -0.27 -0.20
CA SER A 160 13.00 0.10 1.21
C SER A 160 11.62 -0.20 1.80
N GLY A 161 10.65 -0.59 0.95
CA GLY A 161 9.24 -0.76 1.30
C GLY A 161 8.47 0.54 1.55
N VAL A 162 9.13 1.71 1.46
CA VAL A 162 8.50 3.01 1.73
C VAL A 162 7.41 3.33 0.71
N LEU A 163 7.63 2.96 -0.55
CA LEU A 163 6.61 3.11 -1.59
C LEU A 163 5.33 2.34 -1.24
N ALA A 164 5.46 1.08 -0.79
CA ALA A 164 4.33 0.26 -0.38
C ALA A 164 3.56 0.89 0.82
N ILE A 165 4.27 1.53 1.75
CA ILE A 165 3.64 2.25 2.87
C ILE A 165 2.82 3.44 2.35
N LEU A 166 3.37 4.23 1.43
CA LEU A 166 2.67 5.38 0.83
C LEU A 166 1.46 4.94 -0.02
N GLU A 167 1.62 3.89 -0.82
CA GLU A 167 0.53 3.31 -1.62
C GLU A 167 -0.59 2.78 -0.72
N ASN A 168 -0.26 2.07 0.35
CA ASN A 168 -1.24 1.58 1.31
C ASN A 168 -1.96 2.72 2.04
N LEU A 169 -1.23 3.78 2.42
CA LEU A 169 -1.81 4.96 3.05
C LEU A 169 -2.79 5.66 2.10
N LEU A 170 -2.42 5.80 0.82
CA LEU A 170 -3.29 6.37 -0.21
C LEU A 170 -4.53 5.48 -0.44
N LEU A 171 -4.34 4.17 -0.53
CA LEU A 171 -5.42 3.20 -0.72
C LEU A 171 -6.41 3.21 0.44
N ALA A 172 -5.91 3.21 1.68
CA ALA A 172 -6.74 3.28 2.88
C ALA A 172 -7.57 4.56 2.89
N ARG A 173 -6.95 5.71 2.59
CA ARG A 173 -7.65 7.00 2.50
C ARG A 173 -8.75 6.96 1.43
N ALA A 174 -8.41 6.51 0.22
CA ALA A 174 -9.33 6.46 -0.90
C ALA A 174 -10.54 5.56 -0.62
N LYS A 175 -10.32 4.40 0.05
CA LYS A 175 -11.40 3.51 0.49
C LYS A 175 -12.33 4.18 1.49
N LEU A 176 -11.81 4.95 2.44
CA LEU A 176 -12.60 5.64 3.45
C LEU A 176 -13.37 6.85 2.88
N THR A 177 -12.84 7.53 1.87
CA THR A 177 -13.52 8.64 1.17
C THR A 177 -14.36 8.21 -0.03
N GLY A 178 -14.37 6.91 -0.38
CA GLY A 178 -15.08 6.38 -1.55
C GLY A 178 -14.52 6.85 -2.90
N LYS A 179 -13.23 7.19 -2.96
CA LYS A 179 -12.55 7.74 -4.15
C LYS A 179 -11.67 6.69 -4.83
N SER A 180 -11.35 6.92 -6.10
CA SER A 180 -10.47 6.05 -6.87
C SER A 180 -8.99 6.39 -6.67
N THR A 181 -8.14 5.36 -6.68
CA THR A 181 -6.66 5.46 -6.70
C THR A 181 -6.06 5.28 -8.09
N ARG A 182 -6.88 5.10 -9.14
CA ARG A 182 -6.40 4.88 -10.51
C ARG A 182 -5.48 6.01 -10.96
N GLY A 183 -4.29 5.67 -11.45
CA GLY A 183 -3.26 6.62 -11.89
C GLY A 183 -2.53 7.35 -10.75
N LYS A 184 -3.10 7.39 -9.54
CA LYS A 184 -2.49 8.07 -8.38
C LYS A 184 -1.28 7.32 -7.83
N MET A 185 -1.20 5.99 -7.99
CA MET A 185 -0.03 5.20 -7.60
C MET A 185 1.20 5.56 -8.45
N GLU A 186 1.04 5.61 -9.77
CA GLU A 186 2.12 6.02 -10.68
C GLU A 186 2.53 7.48 -10.46
N ALA A 187 1.56 8.36 -10.18
CA ALA A 187 1.86 9.75 -9.86
C ALA A 187 2.65 9.92 -8.54
N ILE A 188 2.47 9.04 -7.54
CA ILE A 188 3.32 9.05 -6.33
C ILE A 188 4.76 8.67 -6.68
N LYS A 189 4.94 7.64 -7.52
CA LYS A 189 6.28 7.21 -7.96
C LYS A 189 6.98 8.34 -8.72
N GLU A 190 6.29 8.94 -9.68
CA GLU A 190 6.79 10.08 -10.46
C GLU A 190 7.14 11.28 -9.57
N LEU A 191 6.30 11.59 -8.57
CA LEU A 191 6.56 12.66 -7.62
C LEU A 191 7.84 12.41 -6.81
N ILE A 192 8.08 11.17 -6.38
CA ILE A 192 9.29 10.82 -5.63
C ILE A 192 10.54 10.94 -6.50
N SER A 193 10.47 10.51 -7.76
CA SER A 193 11.60 10.52 -8.68
C SER A 193 11.95 11.92 -9.22
N SER A 194 11.00 12.87 -9.27
CA SER A 194 11.19 14.15 -9.95
C SER A 194 11.36 15.36 -9.02
N ASP A 195 10.45 15.57 -8.06
CA ASP A 195 10.35 16.85 -7.32
C ASP A 195 10.09 16.70 -5.81
N TYR A 196 10.37 15.53 -5.24
CA TYR A 196 9.99 15.18 -3.88
C TYR A 196 10.23 16.30 -2.85
N SER A 197 9.14 16.67 -2.17
CA SER A 197 9.19 17.40 -0.91
C SER A 197 8.01 16.99 -0.04
N LEU A 198 8.16 17.08 1.28
CA LEU A 198 7.06 16.85 2.21
C LEU A 198 5.81 17.68 1.85
N GLN A 199 6.01 18.94 1.43
CA GLN A 199 4.90 19.81 1.05
C GLN A 199 4.20 19.34 -0.22
N ASN A 200 4.94 18.93 -1.24
CA ASN A 200 4.35 18.42 -2.48
C ASN A 200 3.62 17.10 -2.23
N MET A 201 4.18 16.22 -1.39
CA MET A 201 3.52 14.98 -0.98
C MET A 201 2.22 15.24 -0.20
N GLN A 202 2.23 16.19 0.76
CA GLN A 202 1.02 16.59 1.48
C GLN A 202 -0.04 17.20 0.55
N LYS A 203 0.37 18.06 -0.38
CA LYS A 203 -0.54 18.64 -1.39
C LYS A 203 -1.13 17.55 -2.28
N PHE A 204 -0.32 16.59 -2.73
CA PHE A 204 -0.78 15.45 -3.51
C PHE A 204 -1.87 14.67 -2.77
N PHE A 205 -1.63 14.33 -1.51
CA PHE A 205 -2.59 13.61 -0.68
C PHE A 205 -3.88 14.41 -0.43
N LYS A 206 -3.80 15.73 -0.28
CA LYS A 206 -4.97 16.62 -0.14
C LYS A 206 -5.79 16.68 -1.44
N ASN A 207 -5.14 16.83 -2.59
CA ASN A 207 -5.80 16.86 -3.90
C ASN A 207 -6.44 15.51 -4.23
N ALA A 208 -5.76 14.40 -3.93
CA ALA A 208 -6.26 13.05 -4.12
C ALA A 208 -7.56 12.76 -3.34
N ALA A 209 -7.88 13.56 -2.32
CA ALA A 209 -9.11 13.49 -1.55
C ALA A 209 -10.19 14.47 -2.00
N ASN A 210 -9.88 15.44 -2.86
CA ASN A 210 -10.83 16.42 -3.37
C ASN A 210 -11.37 16.03 -4.76
N ASP A 211 -10.58 15.30 -5.56
CA ASP A 211 -10.99 14.58 -6.79
C ASP A 211 -11.65 13.24 -6.50
#